data_AF-A0A6G3WI23-F1
#
_entry.id   AF-A0A6G3WI23-F1
#
_cell.length_a   1.000
_cell.length_b   1.000
_cell.length_c   1.000
_cell.angle_alpha   90.00
_cell.angle_beta   90.00
_cell.angle_gamma   90.00
#
_symmetry.space_group_name_H-M   'P 1'
#
loop_
_entity.id
_entity.type
_entity.pdbx_description
1 polymer ?
#
loop_
_entity_poly.entity_id
_entity_poly.type
_entity_poly.pdbx_seq_one_letter_code
_entity_poly.pdbx_strand_id
1 'polypeptide(L)'
;EFRQVFVADGASTGIVLDRKAFVLRKRAEREAGVYFPSLSARTIVYKGMLTTGQLEPFFPDLSDRRFASTVALVHSRFSTNTFPSWPLAHPYRFVAHNGEINTVKGNRNWMKARESQLASELFGQAQLDRIFPVCTPDASDSASFDEVLELLHLGGRSLPHSVLMMVPEAWENHDSM
;
A
#
# COMPACT_ATOMS: atom_id res chain seq x y z
N GLU A 1 8.43 -12.30 -15.86
CA GLU A 1 9.80 -11.85 -15.51
C GLU A 1 9.70 -10.71 -14.51
N PHE A 2 10.52 -10.70 -13.45
CA PHE A 2 10.51 -9.64 -12.45
C PHE A 2 11.64 -8.65 -12.71
N ARG A 3 11.39 -7.36 -12.49
CA ARG A 3 12.35 -6.28 -12.69
C ARG A 3 12.22 -5.27 -11.56
N GLN A 4 13.35 -4.76 -11.12
CA GLN A 4 13.41 -3.56 -10.30
C GLN A 4 13.66 -2.35 -11.20
N VAL A 5 12.98 -1.25 -10.91
CA VAL A 5 13.22 0.04 -11.56
C VAL A 5 13.72 1.01 -10.53
N PHE A 6 14.78 1.74 -10.88
CA PHE A 6 15.37 2.77 -10.05
C PHE A 6 14.94 4.12 -10.62
N VAL A 7 14.32 4.96 -9.78
CA VAL A 7 13.79 6.26 -10.16
C VAL A 7 14.33 7.33 -9.23
N ALA A 8 14.67 8.49 -9.80
CA ALA A 8 15.07 9.68 -9.07
C ALA A 8 14.60 10.92 -9.85
N ASP A 9 14.29 11.99 -9.13
CA ASP A 9 14.00 13.31 -9.71
C ASP A 9 15.18 14.29 -9.55
N GLY A 10 16.31 13.81 -9.00
CA GLY A 10 17.52 14.57 -8.75
C GLY A 10 17.46 15.53 -7.55
N ALA A 11 16.33 15.62 -6.82
CA ALA A 11 16.15 16.63 -5.79
C ALA A 11 15.42 16.13 -4.53
N SER A 12 14.41 15.28 -4.66
CA SER A 12 13.56 14.83 -3.55
C SER A 12 14.11 13.55 -2.92
N THR A 13 13.92 13.43 -1.61
CA THR A 13 14.28 12.23 -0.84
C THR A 13 13.17 11.82 0.12
N GLY A 14 13.24 10.58 0.61
CA GLY A 14 12.34 10.06 1.64
C GLY A 14 10.86 10.21 1.25
N ILE A 15 10.02 10.69 2.18
CA ILE A 15 8.58 10.80 1.97
C ILE A 15 8.20 11.78 0.84
N VAL A 16 9.03 12.78 0.57
CA VAL A 16 8.77 13.73 -0.52
C VAL A 16 8.90 13.04 -1.87
N LEU A 17 9.92 12.17 -2.02
CA LEU A 17 10.05 11.34 -3.22
C LEU A 17 8.94 10.28 -3.29
N ASP A 18 8.56 9.67 -2.16
CA ASP A 18 7.46 8.69 -2.11
C ASP A 18 6.12 9.28 -2.57
N ARG A 19 5.82 10.55 -2.25
CA ARG A 19 4.61 11.23 -2.75
C ARG A 19 4.60 11.34 -4.28
N LYS A 20 5.75 11.64 -4.90
CA LYS A 20 5.87 11.67 -6.37
C LYS A 20 5.77 10.26 -6.95
N ALA A 21 6.44 9.29 -6.32
CA ALA A 21 6.42 7.89 -6.71
C ALA A 21 5.02 7.28 -6.62
N PHE A 22 4.21 7.68 -5.62
CA PHE A 22 2.82 7.27 -5.48
C PHE A 22 1.96 7.69 -6.68
N VAL A 23 2.05 8.96 -7.09
CA VAL A 23 1.33 9.46 -8.27
C VAL A 23 1.79 8.74 -9.54
N LEU A 24 3.11 8.57 -9.71
CA LEU A 24 3.67 7.80 -10.82
C LEU A 24 3.15 6.36 -10.85
N ARG A 25 3.15 5.68 -9.70
CA ARG A 25 2.69 4.30 -9.56
C ARG A 25 1.22 4.16 -9.90
N LYS A 26 0.34 4.98 -9.32
CA LYS A 26 -1.11 4.92 -9.61
C LYS A 26 -1.40 5.15 -11.09
N ARG A 27 -0.65 6.03 -11.74
CA ARG A 27 -0.77 6.28 -13.18
C ARG A 27 -0.26 5.11 -14.01
N ALA A 28 0.93 4.59 -13.71
CA ALA A 28 1.54 3.48 -14.44
C ALA A 28 0.73 2.19 -14.31
N GLU A 29 0.20 1.88 -13.12
CA GLU A 29 -0.68 0.73 -12.89
C GLU A 29 -1.92 0.75 -13.82
N ARG A 30 -2.45 1.94 -14.14
CA ARG A 30 -3.62 2.10 -15.01
C ARG A 30 -3.30 2.17 -16.49
N GLU A 31 -2.31 3.00 -16.85
CA GLU A 31 -2.01 3.30 -18.25
C GLU A 31 -1.14 2.23 -18.90
N ALA A 32 -0.30 1.53 -18.13
CA ALA A 32 0.64 0.53 -18.63
C ALA A 32 0.33 -0.90 -18.14
N GLY A 33 -0.68 -1.09 -17.28
CA GLY A 33 -1.08 -2.42 -16.80
C GLY A 33 -0.01 -3.16 -16.00
N VAL A 34 0.93 -2.42 -15.40
CA VAL A 34 2.02 -2.97 -14.59
C VAL A 34 1.61 -3.06 -13.11
N TYR A 35 2.17 -4.01 -12.37
CA TYR A 35 1.96 -4.13 -10.93
C TYR A 35 3.23 -3.82 -10.16
N PHE A 36 3.12 -2.94 -9.17
CA PHE A 36 4.22 -2.61 -8.26
C PHE A 36 3.90 -3.10 -6.85
N PRO A 37 4.61 -4.13 -6.33
CA PRO A 37 4.52 -4.50 -4.91
C PRO A 37 4.83 -3.31 -4.01
N SER A 38 5.82 -2.51 -4.41
CA SER A 38 6.22 -1.24 -3.80
C SER A 38 6.86 -0.34 -4.88
N LEU A 39 6.74 0.98 -4.72
CA LEU A 39 7.57 1.96 -5.43
C LEU A 39 7.84 3.12 -4.46
N SER A 40 8.92 2.99 -3.69
CA SER A 40 9.26 3.88 -2.58
C SER A 40 10.78 3.93 -2.40
N ALA A 41 11.28 5.07 -1.93
CA ALA A 41 12.67 5.26 -1.52
C ALA A 41 12.95 4.72 -0.10
N ARG A 42 11.90 4.29 0.62
CA ARG A 42 11.96 3.88 2.03
C ARG A 42 11.55 2.43 2.27
N THR A 43 10.76 1.85 1.36
CA THR A 43 10.16 0.53 1.54
C THR A 43 10.28 -0.28 0.26
N ILE A 44 10.74 -1.53 0.39
CA ILE A 44 10.76 -2.52 -0.69
C ILE A 44 9.99 -3.77 -0.25
N VAL A 45 9.18 -4.32 -1.16
CA VAL A 45 8.34 -5.49 -0.88
C VAL A 45 8.76 -6.66 -1.78
N TYR A 46 9.24 -7.73 -1.13
CA TYR A 46 9.44 -9.05 -1.74
C TYR A 46 8.28 -9.95 -1.33
N LYS A 47 7.51 -10.41 -2.32
CA LYS A 47 6.35 -11.27 -2.08
C LYS A 47 6.04 -12.14 -3.29
N GLY A 48 5.31 -13.22 -3.04
CA GLY A 48 4.90 -14.12 -4.10
C GLY A 48 4.03 -15.26 -3.63
N MET A 49 3.70 -16.13 -4.57
CA MET A 49 2.93 -17.36 -4.33
C MET A 49 3.89 -18.47 -3.93
N LEU A 50 4.50 -18.30 -2.76
CA LEU A 50 5.58 -19.11 -2.24
C LEU A 50 5.20 -19.64 -0.86
N THR A 51 5.67 -20.83 -0.51
CA THR A 51 5.70 -21.23 0.90
C THR A 51 6.75 -20.40 1.63
N THR A 52 6.64 -20.30 2.95
CA THR A 52 7.56 -19.48 3.76
C THR A 52 9.03 -19.87 3.56
N GLY A 53 9.32 -21.17 3.47
CA GLY A 53 10.67 -21.69 3.22
C GLY A 53 11.20 -21.47 1.80
N GLN A 54 10.34 -21.07 0.85
CA GLN A 54 10.74 -20.78 -0.53
C GLN A 54 11.09 -19.31 -0.78
N LEU A 55 10.73 -18.41 0.13
CA LEU A 55 10.90 -16.97 -0.07
C LEU A 55 12.37 -16.57 -0.29
N GLU A 56 13.25 -17.02 0.61
CA GLU A 56 14.68 -16.70 0.55
C GLU A 56 15.37 -17.35 -0.66
N PRO A 57 15.20 -18.66 -0.96
CA PRO A 57 15.77 -19.24 -2.18
C PRO A 57 15.26 -18.61 -3.48
N PHE A 58 14.01 -18.13 -3.50
CA PHE A 58 13.42 -17.49 -4.69
C PHE A 58 13.92 -16.06 -4.89
N PHE A 59 14.22 -15.34 -3.81
CA PHE A 59 14.75 -13.98 -3.83
C PHE A 59 16.14 -13.92 -3.16
N PRO A 60 17.22 -14.24 -3.90
CA PRO A 60 18.58 -14.30 -3.36
C PRO A 60 19.06 -12.99 -2.71
N ASP A 61 18.47 -11.84 -3.10
CA ASP A 61 18.73 -10.54 -2.48
C ASP A 61 18.50 -10.57 -0.95
N LEU A 62 17.53 -11.37 -0.48
CA LEU A 62 17.20 -11.50 0.94
C LEU A 62 18.31 -12.18 1.76
N SER A 63 19.17 -12.97 1.12
CA SER A 63 20.34 -13.59 1.77
C SER A 63 21.59 -12.68 1.71
N ASP A 64 21.54 -11.58 0.96
CA ASP A 64 22.67 -10.65 0.83
C ASP A 64 22.81 -9.80 2.11
N ARG A 65 24.02 -9.74 2.68
CA ARG A 65 24.30 -8.96 3.89
C ARG A 65 24.06 -7.45 3.73
N ARG A 66 24.05 -6.94 2.50
CA ARG A 66 23.73 -5.54 2.18
C ARG A 66 22.24 -5.27 2.27
N PHE A 67 21.40 -6.30 2.22
CA PHE A 67 19.96 -6.21 2.40
C PHE A 67 19.61 -6.07 3.89
N ALA A 68 20.01 -4.94 4.47
CA ALA A 68 19.80 -4.62 5.86
C ALA A 68 18.62 -3.64 6.02
N SER A 69 17.81 -3.85 7.06
CA SER A 69 16.69 -2.97 7.40
C SER A 69 16.57 -2.80 8.91
N THR A 70 16.06 -1.66 9.36
CA THR A 70 15.70 -1.42 10.76
C THR A 70 14.44 -2.21 11.16
N VAL A 71 13.51 -2.41 10.22
CA VAL A 71 12.22 -3.06 10.47
C VAL A 71 11.90 -3.99 9.30
N ALA A 72 11.35 -5.16 9.61
CA ALA A 72 10.80 -6.10 8.63
C ALA A 72 9.36 -6.43 9.00
N LEU A 73 8.49 -6.49 7.98
CA LEU A 73 7.11 -6.93 8.11
C LEU A 73 6.92 -8.19 7.25
N VAL A 74 6.49 -9.28 7.88
CA VAL A 74 6.28 -10.56 7.22
C VAL A 74 4.82 -10.97 7.30
N HIS A 75 4.35 -11.68 6.27
CA HIS A 75 3.00 -12.21 6.25
C HIS A 75 2.94 -13.53 5.49
N SER A 76 2.23 -14.50 6.07
CA SER A 76 1.83 -15.72 5.38
C SER A 76 0.31 -15.73 5.28
N ARG A 77 -0.21 -15.79 4.05
CA ARG A 77 -1.64 -15.72 3.77
C ARG A 77 -2.21 -17.11 3.60
N PHE A 78 -3.28 -17.41 4.33
CA PHE A 78 -4.17 -18.53 4.01
C PHE A 78 -5.27 -18.02 3.08
N SER A 79 -5.39 -18.60 1.88
CA SER A 79 -6.38 -18.18 0.88
C SER A 79 -7.46 -19.25 0.74
N THR A 80 -8.72 -18.86 0.84
CA THR A 80 -9.87 -19.72 0.52
C THR A 80 -10.09 -19.89 -0.99
N ASN A 81 -9.38 -19.09 -1.81
CA ASN A 81 -9.38 -19.22 -3.28
C ASN A 81 -8.34 -20.23 -3.75
N THR A 82 -8.71 -21.10 -4.69
CA THR A 82 -7.83 -22.10 -5.31
C THR A 82 -6.97 -21.55 -6.44
N PHE A 83 -7.35 -20.40 -7.03
CA PHE A 83 -6.55 -19.75 -8.07
C PHE A 83 -5.55 -18.76 -7.46
N PRO A 84 -4.25 -18.99 -7.62
CA PRO A 84 -3.24 -18.19 -6.98
C PRO A 84 -3.04 -16.88 -7.79
N SER A 85 -2.88 -15.76 -7.08
CA SER A 85 -2.68 -14.44 -7.70
C SER A 85 -1.55 -13.69 -6.99
N TRP A 86 -0.47 -13.42 -7.72
CA TRP A 86 0.73 -12.75 -7.20
C TRP A 86 0.44 -11.38 -6.57
N PRO A 87 -0.37 -10.51 -7.19
CA PRO A 87 -0.73 -9.21 -6.58
C PRO A 87 -1.49 -9.31 -5.25
N LEU A 88 -2.16 -10.43 -4.99
CA LEU A 88 -2.91 -10.67 -3.74
C LEU A 88 -2.05 -11.20 -2.59
N ALA A 89 -0.78 -11.53 -2.85
CA ALA A 89 0.15 -11.82 -1.77
C ALA A 89 0.37 -10.56 -0.92
N HIS A 90 0.59 -10.75 0.37
CA HIS A 90 1.01 -9.71 1.30
C HIS A 90 2.53 -9.77 1.52
N PRO A 91 3.15 -8.72 2.10
CA PRO A 91 2.54 -7.46 2.53
C PRO A 91 2.08 -6.58 1.35
N TYR A 92 1.16 -5.65 1.63
CA TYR A 92 0.93 -4.49 0.79
C TYR A 92 1.96 -3.40 1.11
N ARG A 93 1.72 -2.12 0.74
CA ARG A 93 2.76 -1.09 0.82
C ARG A 93 2.99 -0.63 2.26
N PHE A 94 1.93 -0.63 3.07
CA PHE A 94 1.94 -0.24 4.48
C PHE A 94 1.36 -1.32 5.40
N VAL A 95 0.60 -2.30 4.87
CA VAL A 95 -0.16 -3.25 5.70
C VAL A 95 0.12 -4.72 5.40
N ALA A 96 0.31 -5.49 6.47
CA ALA A 96 0.06 -6.93 6.52
C ALA A 96 -1.20 -7.16 7.36
N HIS A 97 -2.28 -7.60 6.72
CA HIS A 97 -3.58 -7.74 7.38
C HIS A 97 -3.90 -9.22 7.57
N ASN A 98 -4.26 -9.59 8.80
CA ASN A 98 -4.82 -10.88 9.13
C ASN A 98 -6.25 -10.68 9.63
N GLY A 99 -7.22 -11.02 8.80
CA GLY A 99 -8.63 -10.80 9.07
C GLY A 99 -9.41 -10.58 7.77
N GLU A 100 -10.66 -10.16 7.93
CA GLU A 100 -11.57 -9.80 6.84
C GLU A 100 -12.31 -8.51 7.20
N ILE A 101 -12.36 -7.56 6.26
CA ILE A 101 -13.08 -6.30 6.44
C ILE A 101 -14.50 -6.46 5.92
N ASN A 102 -15.42 -6.81 6.82
CA ASN A 102 -16.82 -7.10 6.47
C ASN A 102 -17.61 -5.89 5.93
N THR A 103 -17.10 -4.67 6.11
CA THR A 103 -17.72 -3.41 5.66
C THR A 103 -17.14 -2.89 4.33
N VAL A 104 -16.29 -3.65 3.65
CA VAL A 104 -15.50 -3.21 2.49
C VAL A 104 -16.31 -2.51 1.39
N LYS A 105 -17.51 -3.02 1.05
CA LYS A 105 -18.36 -2.41 0.00
C LYS A 105 -18.78 -0.99 0.37
N GLY A 106 -19.22 -0.78 1.62
CA GLY A 106 -19.58 0.53 2.13
C GLY A 106 -18.37 1.47 2.16
N ASN A 107 -17.22 0.98 2.65
CA ASN A 107 -16.00 1.77 2.73
C ASN A 107 -15.52 2.25 1.34
N ARG A 108 -15.57 1.39 0.32
CA ARG A 108 -15.24 1.74 -1.07
C ARG A 108 -16.18 2.80 -1.63
N ASN A 109 -17.48 2.66 -1.41
CA ASN A 109 -18.47 3.63 -1.87
C ASN A 109 -18.27 5.00 -1.21
N TRP A 110 -18.01 5.02 0.10
CA TRP A 110 -17.70 6.25 0.81
C TRP A 110 -16.41 6.91 0.34
N MET A 111 -15.36 6.12 0.08
CA MET A 111 -14.11 6.64 -0.46
C MET A 111 -14.35 7.26 -1.85
N LYS A 112 -15.04 6.55 -2.75
CA LYS A 112 -15.39 7.05 -4.09
C LYS A 112 -16.17 8.37 -4.05
N ALA A 113 -17.16 8.48 -3.15
CA ALA A 113 -17.91 9.72 -2.98
C ALA A 113 -17.03 10.89 -2.51
N ARG A 114 -16.04 10.61 -1.65
CA ARG A 114 -15.10 11.59 -1.10
C ARG A 114 -13.99 12.00 -2.07
N GLU A 115 -13.73 11.26 -3.14
CA GLU A 115 -12.67 11.58 -4.12
C GLU A 115 -12.78 13.02 -4.64
N SER A 116 -13.99 13.45 -4.98
CA SER A 116 -14.27 14.82 -5.47
C SER A 116 -13.99 15.93 -4.45
N GLN A 117 -13.84 15.58 -3.17
CA GLN A 117 -13.60 16.51 -2.06
C GLN A 117 -12.13 16.48 -1.59
N LEU A 118 -11.30 15.58 -2.14
CA LEU A 118 -9.90 15.49 -1.74
C LEU A 118 -9.13 16.73 -2.21
N ALA A 119 -8.42 17.34 -1.27
CA ALA A 119 -7.53 18.46 -1.51
C ALA A 119 -6.23 18.26 -0.73
N SER A 120 -5.10 18.50 -1.38
CA SER A 120 -3.77 18.42 -0.76
C SER A 120 -2.75 19.10 -1.64
N GLU A 121 -1.88 19.92 -1.04
CA GLU A 121 -0.74 20.56 -1.71
C GLU A 121 0.49 19.63 -1.77
N LEU A 122 0.45 18.49 -1.07
CA LEU A 122 1.62 17.64 -0.86
C LEU A 122 1.93 16.73 -2.06
N PHE A 123 0.97 16.49 -2.94
CA PHE A 123 1.17 15.69 -4.16
C PHE A 123 1.67 16.53 -5.36
N GLY A 124 2.08 17.78 -5.10
CA GLY A 124 2.71 18.69 -6.07
C GLY A 124 1.72 19.33 -7.06
N GLN A 125 2.24 19.82 -8.20
CA GLN A 125 1.43 20.37 -9.30
C GLN A 125 0.52 19.34 -9.99
N ALA A 126 0.66 18.05 -9.64
CA ALA A 126 -0.16 16.99 -10.22
C ALA A 126 -1.57 17.09 -9.64
N GLN A 127 -2.57 17.18 -10.52
CA GLN A 127 -3.98 17.09 -10.12
C GLN A 127 -4.22 15.76 -9.40
N LEU A 128 -4.87 15.83 -8.24
CA LEU A 128 -5.31 14.65 -7.47
C LEU A 128 -6.17 13.70 -8.32
N ASP A 129 -6.79 14.21 -9.39
CA ASP A 129 -7.51 13.39 -10.36
C ASP A 129 -6.66 12.26 -10.95
N ARG A 130 -5.33 12.44 -11.03
CA ARG A 130 -4.40 11.40 -11.49
C ARG A 130 -4.28 10.21 -10.55
N ILE A 131 -4.68 10.34 -9.29
CA ILE A 131 -4.67 9.25 -8.32
C ILE A 131 -6.03 8.56 -8.19
N PHE A 132 -7.08 8.99 -8.91
CA PHE A 132 -8.42 8.40 -8.86
C PHE A 132 -8.65 7.32 -9.94
N PRO A 133 -9.32 6.20 -9.62
CA PRO A 133 -9.93 5.87 -8.33
C PRO A 133 -8.88 5.46 -7.27
N VAL A 134 -9.06 5.93 -6.03
CA VAL A 134 -8.17 5.63 -4.90
C VAL A 134 -8.14 4.13 -4.65
N CYS A 135 -9.33 3.52 -4.46
CA CYS A 135 -9.48 2.08 -4.33
C CYS A 135 -9.48 1.43 -5.73
N THR A 136 -8.57 0.50 -5.97
CA THR A 136 -8.53 -0.27 -7.22
C THR A 136 -9.79 -1.14 -7.33
N PRO A 137 -10.52 -1.10 -8.47
CA PRO A 137 -11.66 -1.97 -8.70
C PRO A 137 -11.30 -3.44 -8.52
N ASP A 138 -12.23 -4.21 -7.91
CA ASP A 138 -12.11 -5.67 -7.71
C ASP A 138 -10.88 -6.15 -6.90
N ALA A 139 -10.13 -5.23 -6.29
CA ALA A 139 -9.04 -5.57 -5.39
C ALA A 139 -9.56 -6.30 -4.13
N SER A 140 -8.65 -6.88 -3.34
CA SER A 140 -9.02 -7.42 -2.02
C SER A 140 -9.45 -6.30 -1.06
N ASP A 141 -10.13 -6.67 0.01
CA ASP A 141 -10.48 -5.77 1.10
C ASP A 141 -9.25 -5.08 1.71
N SER A 142 -8.20 -5.87 1.92
CA SER A 142 -6.93 -5.48 2.48
C SER A 142 -6.14 -4.55 1.55
N ALA A 143 -6.24 -4.78 0.24
CA ALA A 143 -5.67 -3.86 -0.75
C ALA A 143 -6.37 -2.49 -0.69
N SER A 144 -7.70 -2.47 -0.63
CA SER A 144 -8.44 -1.20 -0.51
C SER A 144 -8.11 -0.46 0.79
N PHE A 145 -7.91 -1.19 1.89
CA PHE A 145 -7.44 -0.60 3.14
C PHE A 145 -6.04 0.01 2.98
N ASP A 146 -5.09 -0.72 2.41
CA ASP A 146 -3.72 -0.23 2.17
C ASP A 146 -3.70 1.04 1.29
N GLU A 147 -4.52 1.08 0.23
CA GLU A 147 -4.60 2.22 -0.69
C GLU A 147 -5.11 3.50 -0.01
N VAL A 148 -6.10 3.38 0.86
CA VAL A 148 -6.64 4.52 1.62
C VAL A 148 -5.66 4.93 2.73
N LEU A 149 -5.00 3.97 3.39
CA LEU A 149 -4.00 4.25 4.41
C LEU A 149 -2.80 5.01 3.81
N GLU A 150 -2.31 4.56 2.66
CA GLU A 150 -1.23 5.19 1.91
C GLU A 150 -1.61 6.62 1.49
N LEU A 151 -2.83 6.84 0.99
CA LEU A 151 -3.33 8.17 0.67
C LEU A 151 -3.31 9.10 1.89
N LEU A 152 -3.85 8.66 3.04
CA LEU A 152 -3.89 9.47 4.25
C LEU A 152 -2.49 9.79 4.77
N HIS A 153 -1.60 8.79 4.78
CA HIS A 153 -0.24 8.96 5.27
C HIS A 153 0.59 9.90 4.37
N LEU A 154 0.59 9.65 3.06
CA LEU A 154 1.28 10.51 2.10
C LEU A 154 0.63 11.90 2.00
N GLY A 155 -0.67 11.99 2.27
CA GLY A 155 -1.45 13.22 2.39
C GLY A 155 -1.17 14.04 3.66
N GLY A 156 -0.22 13.63 4.51
CA GLY A 156 0.34 14.45 5.58
C GLY A 156 0.00 14.00 7.00
N ARG A 157 -0.74 12.90 7.18
CA ARG A 157 -1.00 12.33 8.50
C ARG A 157 0.10 11.37 8.93
N SER A 158 0.39 11.33 10.23
CA SER A 158 1.25 10.28 10.77
C SER A 158 0.58 8.92 10.56
N LEU A 159 1.38 7.86 10.42
CA LEU A 159 0.84 6.51 10.22
C LEU A 159 -0.13 6.10 11.36
N PRO A 160 0.17 6.34 12.66
CA PRO A 160 -0.78 6.04 13.74
C PRO A 160 -2.10 6.80 13.61
N HIS A 161 -2.06 8.08 13.24
CA HIS A 161 -3.28 8.88 13.05
C HIS A 161 -4.10 8.34 11.87
N SER A 162 -3.47 8.02 10.74
CA SER A 162 -4.17 7.43 9.60
C SER A 162 -4.83 6.10 9.95
N VAL A 163 -4.17 5.24 10.75
CA VAL A 163 -4.77 3.98 11.21
C VAL A 163 -5.98 4.25 12.12
N LEU A 164 -5.88 5.15 13.10
CA LEU A 164 -6.99 5.47 14.01
C LEU A 164 -8.19 6.11 13.29
N MET A 165 -7.97 6.83 12.19
CA MET A 165 -9.06 7.32 11.34
C MET A 165 -9.83 6.20 10.62
N MET A 166 -9.16 5.08 10.34
CA MET A 166 -9.72 3.97 9.57
C MET A 166 -10.24 2.83 10.44
N VAL A 167 -9.60 2.60 11.57
CA VAL A 167 -9.94 1.58 12.57
C VAL A 167 -9.94 2.25 13.94
N PRO A 168 -10.94 3.10 14.23
CA PRO A 168 -11.06 3.72 15.54
C PRO A 168 -11.42 2.66 16.59
N GLU A 169 -10.98 2.87 17.82
CA GLU A 169 -11.46 2.07 18.95
C GLU A 169 -12.92 2.39 19.27
N ALA A 170 -13.62 1.43 19.88
CA ALA A 170 -14.92 1.68 20.45
C ALA A 170 -14.74 2.57 21.69
N TRP A 171 -15.22 3.81 21.61
CA TRP A 171 -15.00 4.82 22.65
C TRP A 171 -16.23 5.09 23.52
N GLU A 172 -17.42 4.64 23.10
CA GLU A 172 -18.66 4.89 23.83
C GLU A 172 -18.68 4.10 25.15
N ASN A 173 -18.96 4.78 26.27
CA ASN A 173 -18.93 4.25 27.65
C ASN A 173 -17.55 3.79 28.15
N HIS A 174 -16.46 4.43 27.68
CA HIS A 174 -15.12 4.14 28.16
C HIS A 174 -14.66 5.20 29.18
N ASP A 175 -14.88 4.93 30.47
CA ASP A 175 -14.62 5.89 31.58
C ASP A 175 -13.15 6.36 31.73
N SER A 176 -12.21 5.66 31.08
CA SER A 176 -10.77 5.96 31.11
C SER A 176 -10.28 6.79 29.92
N MET A 177 -11.19 7.19 29.02
CA MET A 177 -10.97 8.09 27.88
C MET A 177 -11.62 9.45 28.11
#